data_AF-A0A8T4KBC6-F1
#
_entry.id   AF-A0A8T4KBC6-F1
#
_cell.length_a   1.000
_cell.length_b   1.000
_cell.length_c   1.000
_cell.angle_alpha   90.00
_cell.angle_beta   90.00
_cell.angle_gamma   90.00
#
_symmetry.space_group_name_H-M   'P 1'
#
loop_
_entity.id
_entity.type
_entity.pdbx_description
1 polymer ?
#
loop_
_entity_poly.entity_id
_entity_poly.type
_entity_poly.pdbx_seq_one_letter_code
_entity_poly.pdbx_strand_id
1 'polypeptide(L)' 'MGNVRTKDIKRAAFQLKEAYKDKFSGGFEKNKDAVKELGLIENKRMRNRVVGYLTRAMKRPE' A
#
# COMPACT_ATOMS: atom_id res chain seq x y z
N MET A 1 13.64 12.23 -14.73
CA MET A 1 12.28 12.47 -14.18
C MET A 1 12.06 11.54 -13.01
N GLY A 2 12.04 12.09 -11.79
CA GLY A 2 12.17 11.33 -10.53
C GLY A 2 10.96 10.46 -10.21
N ASN A 3 11.22 9.31 -9.59
CA ASN A 3 10.23 8.29 -9.23
C ASN A 3 9.46 8.70 -7.94
N VAL A 4 8.85 9.89 -7.98
CA VAL A 4 8.08 10.45 -6.87
C VAL A 4 6.66 9.88 -6.92
N ARG A 5 6.22 9.27 -5.81
CA ARG A 5 4.83 8.81 -5.68
C ARG A 5 3.93 10.03 -5.44
N THR A 6 2.80 10.09 -6.16
CA THR A 6 1.74 11.08 -5.96
C THR A 6 1.14 11.01 -4.54
N LYS A 7 0.58 12.13 -4.07
CA LYS A 7 -0.01 12.23 -2.73
C LYS A 7 -1.13 11.21 -2.51
N ASP A 8 -1.90 10.90 -3.54
CA ASP A 8 -3.02 9.95 -3.47
C ASP A 8 -2.55 8.55 -3.08
N ILE A 9 -1.45 8.09 -3.67
CA ILE A 9 -0.84 6.78 -3.37
C ILE A 9 -0.41 6.72 -1.90
N LYS A 10 0.20 7.81 -1.39
CA LYS A 10 0.63 7.90 0.00
C LYS A 10 -0.56 7.93 0.96
N ARG A 11 -1.59 8.71 0.65
CA ARG A 11 -2.80 8.85 1.47
C ARG A 11 -3.56 7.53 1.57
N ALA A 12 -3.76 6.85 0.45
CA ALA A 12 -4.39 5.53 0.43
C ALA A 12 -3.58 4.51 1.24
N ALA A 13 -2.26 4.48 1.08
CA ALA A 13 -1.41 3.60 1.87
C ALA A 13 -1.46 3.92 3.38
N PHE A 14 -1.53 5.20 3.75
CA PHE A 14 -1.61 5.62 5.16
C PHE A 14 -2.94 5.21 5.79
N GLN A 15 -4.06 5.45 5.10
CA GLN A 15 -5.39 5.01 5.56
C GLN A 15 -5.47 3.49 5.70
N LEU A 16 -4.90 2.75 4.76
CA LEU A 16 -4.82 1.29 4.85
C LEU A 16 -3.97 0.82 6.03
N LYS A 17 -2.85 1.50 6.28
CA LYS A 17 -1.95 1.20 7.41
C LYS A 17 -2.61 1.45 8.76
N GLU A 18 -3.39 2.53 8.89
CA GLU A 18 -4.13 2.83 10.12
C GLU A 18 -5.31 1.88 10.33
N ALA A 19 -6.15 1.70 9.30
CA ALA A 19 -7.38 0.91 9.42
C ALA A 19 -7.12 -0.60 9.63
N TYR A 20 -6.01 -1.13 9.10
CA TYR A 20 -5.75 -2.57 9.06
C TYR A 20 -4.31 -2.91 9.46
N LYS A 21 -3.79 -2.20 10.47
CA LYS A 21 -2.41 -2.39 10.98
C LYS A 21 -2.09 -3.84 11.34
N ASP A 22 -3.10 -4.60 11.77
CA ASP A 22 -3.00 -6.00 12.20
C ASP A 22 -3.01 -7.00 11.03
N LYS A 23 -3.74 -6.69 9.95
CA LYS A 23 -3.83 -7.55 8.75
C LYS A 23 -2.64 -7.39 7.80
N PHE A 24 -1.96 -6.24 7.85
CA PHE A 24 -0.85 -5.95 6.96
C PHE A 24 0.48 -6.32 7.61
N SER A 25 1.34 -7.01 6.87
CA SER A 25 2.63 -7.49 7.36
C SER A 25 3.76 -7.09 6.41
N GLY A 26 5.01 -7.48 6.70
CA GLY A 26 6.16 -7.16 5.84
C GLY A 26 6.15 -7.85 4.46
N GLY A 27 5.19 -8.74 4.22
CA GLY A 27 5.05 -9.53 2.99
C GLY A 27 4.27 -8.80 1.90
N PHE A 28 4.85 -8.73 0.69
CA PHE A 28 4.23 -8.08 -0.46
C PHE A 28 2.97 -8.81 -0.96
N GLU A 29 3.00 -10.14 -1.02
CA GLU A 29 1.87 -10.93 -1.54
C GLU A 29 0.64 -10.85 -0.64
N LYS A 30 0.80 -10.99 0.68
CA LYS A 30 -0.29 -10.84 1.66
C LYS A 30 -0.95 -9.47 1.57
N ASN A 31 -0.13 -8.42 1.49
CA ASN A 31 -0.65 -7.05 1.40
C ASN A 31 -1.34 -6.80 0.05
N LYS A 32 -0.87 -7.42 -1.03
CA LYS A 32 -1.50 -7.31 -2.35
C LYS A 32 -2.87 -7.96 -2.38
N ASP A 33 -3.03 -9.11 -1.73
CA ASP A 33 -4.31 -9.81 -1.67
C ASP A 33 -5.32 -9.05 -0.80
N ALA A 34 -4.89 -8.57 0.37
CA ALA A 34 -5.73 -7.72 1.22
C ALA A 34 -6.18 -6.43 0.52
N VAL A 35 -5.29 -5.76 -0.23
CA VAL A 35 -5.69 -4.56 -1.02
C VAL A 35 -6.60 -4.94 -2.19
N LYS A 36 -6.50 -6.16 -2.72
CA LYS A 36 -7.38 -6.65 -3.79
C LYS A 36 -8.77 -6.95 -3.23
N GLU A 37 -8.87 -7.58 -2.06
CA GLU A 37 -10.15 -7.82 -1.36
C GLU A 37 -10.87 -6.52 -1.00
N LEU A 38 -10.12 -5.49 -0.59
CA LEU A 38 -10.71 -4.19 -0.25
C LEU A 38 -11.31 -3.45 -1.45
N GLY A 39 -11.02 -3.86 -2.69
CA GLY A 39 -11.65 -3.30 -3.90
C GLY A 39 -11.35 -1.83 -4.18
N LEU A 40 -10.54 -1.16 -3.36
CA LEU A 40 -10.29 0.29 -3.39
C LEU A 40 -9.56 0.75 -4.67
N ILE A 41 -8.91 -0.17 -5.40
CA ILE A 41 -8.07 0.16 -6.55
C ILE A 41 -8.29 -0.83 -7.68
N GLU A 42 -8.99 -0.36 -8.71
CA GLU A 42 -9.27 -1.10 -9.93
C GLU A 42 -8.01 -1.30 -10.79
N ASN A 43 -7.14 -0.29 -10.86
CA ASN A 43 -5.95 -0.34 -11.71
C ASN A 43 -4.80 -1.13 -11.05
N LYS A 44 -4.38 -2.23 -11.71
CA LYS A 44 -3.25 -3.09 -11.29
C LYS A 44 -1.95 -2.32 -11.02
N ARG A 45 -1.64 -1.30 -11.82
CA ARG A 45 -0.39 -0.53 -11.69
C ARG A 45 -0.39 0.39 -10.46
N MET A 46 -1.53 1.03 -10.20
CA MET A 46 -1.77 1.81 -8.98
C MET A 46 -1.70 0.92 -7.74
N ARG A 47 -2.37 -0.25 -7.78
CA ARG A 47 -2.38 -1.21 -6.67
C ARG A 47 -0.97 -1.63 -6.28
N ASN A 48 -0.15 -2.05 -7.24
CA ASN A 48 1.23 -2.44 -6.98
C ASN A 48 2.08 -1.28 -6.41
N ARG A 49 1.84 -0.03 -6.84
CA ARG A 49 2.53 1.14 -6.28
C ARG A 49 2.13 1.42 -4.84
N VAL A 50 0.84 1.31 -4.51
CA VAL A 50 0.31 1.48 -3.14
C VAL A 50 0.86 0.38 -2.23
N VAL A 51 0.74 -0.89 -2.63
CA VAL A 51 1.26 -2.04 -1.86
C VAL A 51 2.77 -1.93 -1.66
N GLY A 52 3.51 -1.51 -2.69
CA GLY A 52 4.96 -1.30 -2.60
C GLY A 52 5.35 -0.13 -1.68
N TYR A 53 4.51 0.90 -1.57
CA TYR A 53 4.72 1.99 -0.61
C TYR A 53 4.37 1.53 0.82
N LEU A 54 3.24 0.85 0.99
CA LEU A 54 2.76 0.30 2.26
C LEU A 54 3.79 -0.64 2.90
N THR A 55 4.28 -1.62 2.13
CA THR A 55 5.32 -2.57 2.59
C THR A 55 6.61 -1.85 2.99
N ARG A 56 7.03 -0.83 2.23
CA ARG A 56 8.22 -0.04 2.55
C ARG A 56 8.03 0.80 3.82
N ALA A 57 6.85 1.40 4.00
CA ALA A 57 6.47 2.19 5.16
C ALA A 57 6.19 1.34 6.42
N MET A 58 6.03 0.03 6.27
CA MET A 58 6.00 -0.92 7.39
C MET A 58 7.40 -1.38 7.77
N LYS A 59 8.26 -1.64 6.78
CA LYS A 59 9.63 -2.15 7.01
C LYS A 59 10.58 -1.08 7.53
N ARG A 60 10.28 0.19 7.26
CA ARG A 60 10.90 1.35 7.92
C ARG A 60 9.79 2.16 8.57
N PRO A 61 9.59 2.05 9.90
CA PRO A 61 8.91 3.12 10.61
C PRO A 61 9.82 4.34 10.51
N GLU A 62 9.40 5.31 9.71
CA GLU A 62 9.89 6.68 9.81
C GLU A 62 9.40 7.33 11.11
#